data_AF-A0A2V8E9V2-F1
#
_entry.id   AF-A0A2V8E9V2-F1
#
_cell.length_a   1.000
_cell.length_b   1.000
_cell.length_c   1.000
_cell.angle_alpha   90.00
_cell.angle_beta   90.00
_cell.angle_gamma   90.00
#
_symmetry.space_group_name_H-M   'P 1'
#
loop_
_entity.id
_entity.type
_entity.pdbx_description
1 polymer ?
#
loop_
_entity_poly.entity_id
_entity_poly.type
_entity_poly.pdbx_seq_one_letter_code
_entity_poly.pdbx_strand_id
1 'polypeptide(L)'
;RISAARPKIADYPFTTLTPNLGVVSLSGDRSFVVADVPGLIEGAHRGLGLGHRFLRHLERTSVLVHIVDVSSASRRDPVDDLTTVRRELALFQPALAAKPQIVAANKIDALDDEGRVLALAGRADELKLPFYRISGVTGEGVAALLEAMWRPLAARTSPLAPVNPAAGSSLLPPTGALTGSSSGILGGTFDPIHCGHVDLGVAAQRALGLTRVLVVPASAPPHRFPPLASAFHRFAMVAQAAAGRPGWRASALEVQRGGTSYTSQTLQQLHEFGYAPSELFFILGGDAFTDIEAWRDYPQLLDRANFAVVSRPGFQIEDLSRRLPALASRILRLSSGAPGTLGTSASGSAHPTGPCVFLIHAQTADVSSTAIRQRRARGEPITGLLAPAVEQHIEQHGLYRSETPDHVNEMQPIPSSADRLHGQS
;
A
#
# COMPACT_ATOMS: atom_id res chain seq x y z
N ARG A 1 5.20 -16.52 1.44
CA ARG A 1 5.67 -16.52 2.84
C ARG A 1 6.09 -15.13 3.35
N ILE A 2 6.65 -14.25 2.52
CA ILE A 2 6.80 -12.81 2.86
C ILE A 2 5.58 -11.97 2.45
N SER A 3 4.79 -12.45 1.50
CA SER A 3 3.49 -11.91 1.09
C SER A 3 2.58 -13.09 0.67
N ALA A 4 1.29 -12.81 0.48
CA ALA A 4 0.31 -13.76 -0.05
C ALA A 4 0.49 -14.04 -1.56
N ALA A 5 1.48 -13.44 -2.21
CA ALA A 5 1.82 -13.72 -3.61
C ALA A 5 2.27 -15.19 -3.74
N ARG A 6 1.64 -15.91 -4.68
CA ARG A 6 2.05 -17.25 -5.11
C ARG A 6 2.95 -17.10 -6.35
N PRO A 7 4.28 -17.04 -6.21
CA PRO A 7 5.16 -17.08 -7.37
C PRO A 7 4.97 -18.43 -8.08
N LYS A 8 4.73 -18.41 -9.39
CA LYS A 8 4.81 -19.63 -10.20
C LYS A 8 6.28 -19.99 -10.30
N ILE A 9 6.70 -21.05 -9.61
CA ILE A 9 8.02 -21.64 -9.80
C ILE A 9 7.94 -22.46 -11.10
N ALA A 10 8.62 -22.00 -12.15
CA ALA A 10 8.83 -22.76 -13.37
C ALA A 10 10.33 -23.11 -13.45
N ASP A 11 10.65 -24.38 -13.72
CA ASP A 11 12.02 -24.90 -13.77
C ASP A 11 12.78 -24.54 -15.07
N TYR A 12 12.63 -23.31 -15.58
CA TYR A 12 13.36 -22.80 -16.76
C TYR A 12 13.55 -21.27 -16.71
N PRO A 13 14.63 -20.74 -17.33
CA PRO A 13 14.95 -19.32 -17.26
C PRO A 13 13.95 -18.53 -18.11
N PHE A 14 13.44 -17.44 -17.52
CA PHE A 14 12.54 -16.45 -18.12
C PHE A 14 11.06 -16.85 -18.22
N THR A 15 10.33 -16.63 -17.11
CA THR A 15 8.89 -16.38 -17.15
C THR A 15 8.51 -15.26 -16.18
N THR A 16 8.63 -14.01 -16.63
CA THR A 16 7.55 -13.00 -16.68
C THR A 16 8.13 -11.65 -17.11
N LEU A 17 7.49 -11.04 -18.12
CA LEU A 17 7.79 -9.69 -18.64
C LEU A 17 7.39 -8.57 -17.65
N THR A 18 6.77 -8.93 -16.52
CA THR A 18 6.34 -8.06 -15.43
C THR A 18 6.85 -8.62 -14.09
N PRO A 19 7.45 -7.80 -13.20
CA PRO A 19 7.91 -8.26 -11.90
C PRO A 19 6.72 -8.70 -11.04
N ASN A 20 6.90 -9.76 -10.25
CA ASN A 20 5.85 -10.25 -9.36
C ASN A 20 5.79 -9.34 -8.12
N LEU A 21 4.73 -8.54 -8.01
CA LEU A 21 4.52 -7.66 -6.86
C LEU A 21 3.88 -8.42 -5.69
N GLY A 22 4.35 -8.13 -4.49
CA GLY A 22 3.79 -8.61 -3.23
C GLY A 22 3.67 -7.47 -2.21
N VAL A 23 2.70 -7.56 -1.29
CA VAL A 23 2.63 -6.63 -0.15
C VAL A 23 3.04 -7.37 1.12
N VAL A 24 4.04 -6.82 1.81
CA VAL A 24 4.54 -7.30 3.09
C VAL A 24 3.92 -6.46 4.19
N SER A 25 3.46 -7.10 5.27
CA SER A 25 3.11 -6.42 6.52
C SER A 25 4.03 -6.90 7.63
N LEU A 26 4.37 -5.98 8.51
CA LEU A 26 5.13 -6.21 9.73
C LEU A 26 4.21 -6.02 10.95
N SER A 27 4.75 -6.16 12.15
CA SER A 27 4.01 -5.86 13.38
C SER A 27 3.66 -4.38 13.45
N GLY A 28 2.51 -4.08 14.08
CA GLY A 28 1.89 -2.77 13.94
C GLY A 28 1.36 -2.56 12.52
N ASP A 29 0.74 -1.43 12.25
CA ASP A 29 0.21 -1.01 10.94
C ASP A 29 1.26 -0.78 9.83
N ARG A 30 2.44 -1.43 9.90
CA ARG A 30 3.57 -1.25 8.99
C ARG A 30 3.42 -2.16 7.78
N SER A 31 3.49 -1.60 6.57
CA SER A 31 3.42 -2.37 5.34
C SER A 31 4.18 -1.72 4.18
N PHE A 32 4.67 -2.53 3.23
CA PHE A 32 5.40 -2.07 2.06
C PHE A 32 5.24 -3.04 0.87
N VAL A 33 5.52 -2.55 -0.36
CA VAL A 33 5.50 -3.36 -1.59
C VAL A 33 6.88 -3.95 -1.85
N VAL A 34 6.93 -5.23 -2.18
CA VAL A 34 8.11 -5.91 -2.74
C VAL A 34 7.85 -6.25 -4.20
N ALA A 35 8.90 -6.15 -5.01
CA ALA A 35 8.90 -6.62 -6.38
C ALA A 35 9.95 -7.72 -6.49
N ASP A 36 9.52 -8.92 -6.86
CA ASP A 36 10.43 -10.00 -7.21
C ASP A 36 10.89 -9.81 -8.67
N VAL A 37 12.21 -9.73 -8.84
CA VAL A 37 12.86 -9.47 -10.12
C VAL A 37 13.80 -10.64 -10.40
N PRO A 38 13.75 -11.26 -11.60
CA PRO A 38 14.67 -12.30 -12.00
C PRO A 38 16.14 -11.89 -11.81
N GLY A 39 16.99 -12.87 -11.48
CA GLY A 39 18.42 -12.65 -11.28
C GLY A 39 19.08 -12.01 -12.50
N LEU A 40 20.00 -11.06 -12.25
CA LEU A 40 20.81 -10.47 -13.29
C LEU A 40 21.97 -11.40 -13.65
N ILE A 41 22.25 -11.52 -14.94
CA ILE A 41 23.40 -12.25 -15.48
C ILE A 41 24.47 -11.27 -15.95
N GLU A 42 25.69 -11.77 -16.16
CA GLU A 42 26.75 -10.97 -16.76
C GLU A 42 26.34 -10.40 -18.13
N GLY A 43 26.61 -9.12 -18.33
CA GLY A 43 26.21 -8.39 -19.55
C GLY A 43 24.75 -7.92 -19.57
N ALA A 44 23.99 -8.06 -18.48
CA ALA A 44 22.65 -7.49 -18.35
C ALA A 44 22.61 -5.97 -18.62
N HIS A 45 23.64 -5.21 -18.22
CA HIS A 45 23.78 -3.78 -18.50
C HIS A 45 23.88 -3.46 -20.01
N ARG A 46 24.22 -4.46 -20.86
CA ARG A 46 24.26 -4.34 -22.33
C ARG A 46 22.98 -4.85 -23.01
N GLY A 47 22.02 -5.35 -22.23
CA GLY A 47 20.73 -5.84 -22.74
C GLY A 47 20.64 -7.36 -22.93
N LEU A 48 21.66 -8.14 -22.56
CA LEU A 48 21.60 -9.61 -22.58
C LEU A 48 20.49 -10.12 -21.65
N GLY A 49 19.73 -11.12 -22.10
CA GLY A 49 18.69 -11.78 -21.29
C GLY A 49 17.58 -10.85 -20.79
N LEU A 50 17.22 -9.80 -21.56
CA LEU A 50 16.29 -8.73 -21.16
C LEU A 50 16.81 -7.78 -20.07
N GLY A 51 18.12 -7.76 -19.81
CA GLY A 51 18.74 -7.03 -18.71
C GLY A 51 18.32 -5.56 -18.58
N HIS A 52 18.24 -4.80 -19.69
CA HIS A 52 17.76 -3.41 -19.67
C HIS A 52 16.34 -3.26 -19.15
N ARG A 53 15.44 -4.20 -19.48
CA ARG A 53 14.06 -4.14 -18.97
C ARG A 53 14.05 -4.36 -17.47
N PHE A 54 14.77 -5.36 -16.95
CA PHE A 54 14.83 -5.61 -15.49
C PHE A 54 15.52 -4.48 -14.73
N LEU A 55 16.63 -3.96 -15.23
CA LEU A 55 17.37 -2.86 -14.61
C LEU A 55 16.51 -1.59 -14.50
N ARG A 56 15.69 -1.26 -15.51
CA ARG A 56 14.68 -0.17 -15.43
C ARG A 56 13.60 -0.41 -14.38
N HIS A 57 13.26 -1.66 -14.05
CA HIS A 57 12.34 -1.94 -12.93
C HIS A 57 13.03 -1.66 -11.59
N LEU A 58 14.32 -2.00 -11.46
CA LEU A 58 15.11 -1.74 -10.26
C LEU A 58 15.33 -0.24 -10.02
N GLU A 59 15.36 0.61 -11.06
CA GLU A 59 15.37 2.07 -10.91
C GLU A 59 14.20 2.61 -10.07
N ARG A 60 13.07 1.89 -10.02
CA ARG A 60 11.85 2.32 -9.33
C ARG A 60 11.74 1.84 -7.88
N THR A 61 12.70 1.06 -7.39
CA THR A 61 12.69 0.56 -6.01
C THR A 61 13.43 1.51 -5.07
N SER A 62 13.07 1.50 -3.79
CA SER A 62 13.75 2.31 -2.76
C SER A 62 14.91 1.57 -2.08
N VAL A 63 14.86 0.24 -2.06
CA VAL A 63 15.82 -0.65 -1.40
C VAL A 63 16.02 -1.86 -2.31
N LEU A 64 17.25 -2.36 -2.38
CA LEU A 64 17.61 -3.58 -3.12
C LEU A 64 17.97 -4.70 -2.14
N VAL A 65 17.49 -5.91 -2.39
CA VAL A 65 17.87 -7.11 -1.62
C VAL A 65 18.49 -8.11 -2.57
N HIS A 66 19.75 -8.46 -2.33
CA HIS A 66 20.46 -9.51 -3.07
C HIS A 66 20.19 -10.84 -2.40
N ILE A 67 19.33 -11.65 -3.01
CA ILE A 67 19.08 -13.01 -2.57
C ILE A 67 20.14 -13.90 -3.23
N VAL A 68 21.12 -14.36 -2.45
CA VAL A 68 22.24 -15.16 -2.95
C VAL A 68 22.09 -16.59 -2.46
N ASP A 69 22.10 -17.55 -3.37
CA ASP A 69 21.96 -18.98 -3.04
C ASP A 69 23.27 -19.53 -2.50
N VAL A 70 23.30 -19.91 -1.21
CA VAL A 70 24.48 -20.47 -0.56
C VAL A 70 24.48 -22.00 -0.51
N SER A 71 23.43 -22.66 -0.98
CA SER A 71 23.34 -24.13 -0.95
C SER A 71 24.47 -24.79 -1.74
N SER A 72 24.88 -25.98 -1.31
CA SER A 72 25.92 -26.76 -2.00
C SER A 72 25.50 -27.19 -3.40
N ALA A 73 24.19 -27.22 -3.68
CA ALA A 73 23.63 -27.48 -5.00
C ALA A 73 23.88 -26.33 -5.99
N SER A 74 24.06 -25.10 -5.49
CA SER A 74 24.46 -23.96 -6.30
C SER A 74 25.93 -24.13 -6.68
N ARG A 75 26.21 -24.72 -7.85
CA ARG A 75 27.57 -24.91 -8.40
C ARG A 75 28.35 -23.59 -8.62
N ARG A 76 27.77 -22.44 -8.27
CA ARG A 76 28.34 -21.10 -8.39
C ARG A 76 28.91 -20.64 -7.04
N ASP A 77 29.92 -19.78 -7.10
CA ASP A 77 30.43 -19.10 -5.91
C ASP A 77 29.49 -17.94 -5.51
N PRO A 78 28.94 -17.93 -4.28
CA PRO A 78 28.08 -16.85 -3.81
C PRO A 78 28.75 -15.46 -3.84
N VAL A 79 30.07 -15.38 -3.65
CA VAL A 79 30.83 -14.11 -3.68
C VAL A 79 30.85 -13.54 -5.11
N ASP A 80 31.03 -14.40 -6.10
CA ASP A 80 31.03 -14.02 -7.51
C ASP A 80 29.63 -13.62 -7.98
N ASP A 81 28.58 -14.32 -7.54
CA ASP A 81 27.19 -13.96 -7.83
C ASP A 81 26.87 -12.54 -7.34
N LEU A 82 27.20 -12.23 -6.08
CA LEU A 82 27.00 -10.88 -5.52
C LEU A 82 27.82 -9.83 -6.28
N THR A 83 29.08 -10.13 -6.57
CA THR A 83 29.99 -9.21 -7.26
C THR A 83 29.51 -8.92 -8.68
N THR A 84 29.05 -9.94 -9.40
CA THR A 84 28.49 -9.82 -10.75
C THR A 84 27.26 -8.94 -10.76
N VAL A 85 26.25 -9.23 -9.91
CA VAL A 85 25.02 -8.43 -9.82
C VAL A 85 25.34 -6.97 -9.54
N ARG A 86 26.20 -6.68 -8.56
CA ARG A 86 26.57 -5.30 -8.22
C ARG A 86 27.31 -4.58 -9.35
N ARG A 87 28.19 -5.28 -10.06
CA ARG A 87 28.89 -4.73 -11.24
C ARG A 87 27.90 -4.36 -12.33
N GLU A 88 26.93 -5.22 -12.63
CA GLU A 88 25.88 -4.95 -13.62
C GLU A 88 25.03 -3.72 -13.24
N LEU A 89 24.65 -3.58 -11.95
CA LEU A 89 23.94 -2.39 -11.47
C LEU A 89 24.76 -1.11 -11.67
N ALA A 90 26.06 -1.14 -11.34
CA ALA A 90 26.95 0.01 -11.45
C ALA A 90 27.22 0.41 -12.90
N LEU A 91 27.43 -0.57 -13.79
CA LEU A 91 27.65 -0.34 -15.22
C LEU A 91 26.41 0.18 -15.94
N PHE A 92 25.22 -0.17 -15.47
CA PHE A 92 23.98 0.34 -16.03
C PHE A 92 23.70 1.79 -15.58
N GLN A 93 23.71 2.05 -14.27
CA GLN A 93 23.53 3.39 -13.73
C GLN A 93 24.15 3.53 -12.32
N PRO A 94 25.10 4.46 -12.10
CA PRO A 94 25.73 4.64 -10.79
C PRO A 94 24.74 4.92 -9.65
N ALA A 95 23.65 5.65 -9.93
CA ALA A 95 22.60 5.96 -8.95
C ALA A 95 21.85 4.70 -8.46
N LEU A 96 21.75 3.66 -9.30
CA LEU A 96 21.11 2.40 -8.92
C LEU A 96 21.98 1.61 -7.94
N ALA A 97 23.29 1.59 -8.16
CA ALA A 97 24.26 1.00 -7.25
C ALA A 97 24.42 1.79 -5.93
N ALA A 98 24.03 3.07 -5.89
CA ALA A 98 24.06 3.88 -4.67
C ALA A 98 22.85 3.68 -3.74
N LYS A 99 21.80 2.98 -4.18
CA LYS A 99 20.63 2.73 -3.34
C LYS A 99 20.98 1.91 -2.10
N PRO A 100 20.22 2.01 -0.99
CA PRO A 100 20.34 1.09 0.13
C PRO A 100 20.23 -0.36 -0.36
N GLN A 101 21.20 -1.20 -0.02
CA GLN A 101 21.24 -2.61 -0.42
C GLN A 101 21.42 -3.50 0.81
N ILE A 102 20.86 -4.71 0.74
CA ILE A 102 20.95 -5.74 1.78
C ILE A 102 21.37 -7.04 1.09
N VAL A 103 22.23 -7.83 1.72
CA VAL A 103 22.60 -9.18 1.25
C VAL A 103 21.88 -10.21 2.09
N ALA A 104 21.16 -11.12 1.44
CA ALA A 104 20.46 -12.23 2.07
C ALA A 104 21.02 -13.56 1.53
N ALA A 105 21.80 -14.26 2.36
CA ALA A 105 22.25 -15.62 2.09
C ALA A 105 21.08 -16.59 2.25
N ASN A 106 20.55 -17.10 1.15
CA ASN A 106 19.35 -17.92 1.09
C ASN A 106 19.66 -19.41 0.94
N LYS A 107 18.72 -20.24 1.41
CA LYS A 107 18.79 -21.71 1.46
C LYS A 107 19.80 -22.25 2.49
N ILE A 108 19.89 -21.60 3.66
CA ILE A 108 20.74 -22.09 4.77
C ILE A 108 20.32 -23.46 5.29
N ASP A 109 19.07 -23.89 5.02
CA ASP A 109 18.57 -25.22 5.34
C ASP A 109 19.20 -26.34 4.49
N ALA A 110 19.80 -25.99 3.35
CA ALA A 110 20.47 -26.91 2.43
C ALA A 110 21.97 -26.57 2.28
N LEU A 111 22.57 -26.08 3.36
CA LEU A 111 23.97 -25.71 3.44
C LEU A 111 24.80 -26.84 4.04
N ASP A 112 25.79 -27.35 3.30
CA ASP A 112 26.73 -28.36 3.82
C ASP A 112 28.10 -27.75 4.18
N ASP A 113 28.40 -26.55 3.68
CA ASP A 113 29.66 -25.84 3.90
C ASP A 113 29.44 -24.41 4.39
N GLU A 114 29.67 -24.19 5.70
CA GLU A 114 29.62 -22.87 6.33
C GLU A 114 30.64 -21.88 5.75
N GLY A 115 31.73 -22.36 5.13
CA GLY A 115 32.72 -21.51 4.47
C GLY A 115 32.11 -20.62 3.38
N ARG A 116 31.09 -21.10 2.67
CA ARG A 116 30.36 -20.33 1.64
C ARG A 116 29.63 -19.13 2.22
N VAL A 117 28.99 -19.31 3.38
CA VAL A 117 28.29 -18.24 4.10
C VAL A 117 29.29 -17.24 4.68
N LEU A 118 30.38 -17.73 5.28
CA LEU A 118 31.43 -16.89 5.85
C LEU A 118 32.12 -16.02 4.79
N ALA A 119 32.43 -16.59 3.62
CA ALA A 119 33.03 -15.85 2.51
C ALA A 119 32.09 -14.74 2.01
N LEU A 120 30.80 -15.06 1.82
CA LEU A 120 29.80 -14.08 1.41
C LEU A 120 29.59 -12.98 2.49
N ALA A 121 29.60 -13.36 3.77
CA ALA A 121 29.50 -12.41 4.88
C ALA A 121 30.71 -11.47 4.93
N GLY A 122 31.92 -11.99 4.75
CA GLY A 122 33.14 -11.18 4.65
C GLY A 122 33.07 -10.20 3.49
N ARG A 123 32.61 -10.65 2.32
CA ARG A 123 32.40 -9.77 1.16
C ARG A 123 31.35 -8.69 1.42
N ALA A 124 30.25 -9.03 2.10
CA ALA A 124 29.22 -8.06 2.45
C ALA A 124 29.75 -7.00 3.43
N ASP A 125 30.59 -7.40 4.40
CA ASP A 125 31.23 -6.50 5.36
C ASP A 125 32.22 -5.53 4.70
N GLU A 126 33.08 -6.01 3.79
CA GLU A 126 33.96 -5.16 2.97
C GLU A 126 33.17 -4.08 2.21
N LEU A 127 31.99 -4.44 1.71
CA LEU A 127 31.08 -3.55 0.99
C LEU A 127 30.16 -2.74 1.92
N LYS A 128 30.27 -2.93 3.24
CA LYS A 128 29.43 -2.31 4.29
C LYS A 128 27.93 -2.53 4.07
N LEU A 129 27.57 -3.72 3.60
CA LEU A 129 26.19 -4.11 3.35
C LEU A 129 25.64 -4.93 4.53
N PRO A 130 24.43 -4.64 5.04
CA PRO A 130 23.76 -5.51 5.98
C PRO A 130 23.62 -6.93 5.44
N PHE A 131 24.00 -7.92 6.25
CA PHE A 131 24.01 -9.33 5.88
C PHE A 131 23.04 -10.12 6.74
N TYR A 132 22.21 -10.95 6.11
CA TYR A 132 21.25 -11.82 6.80
C TYR A 132 21.31 -13.24 6.24
N ARG A 133 21.28 -14.22 7.14
CA ARG A 133 21.11 -15.64 6.82
C ARG A 133 19.62 -15.94 6.80
N ILE A 134 19.11 -16.53 5.72
CA ILE A 134 17.68 -16.87 5.59
C ILE A 134 17.46 -18.25 4.98
N SER A 135 16.31 -18.84 5.32
CA SER A 135 15.72 -19.92 4.55
C SER A 135 14.30 -19.55 4.12
N GLY A 136 14.06 -19.53 2.81
CA GLY A 136 12.69 -19.40 2.29
C GLY A 136 11.80 -20.60 2.62
N VAL A 137 12.39 -21.77 2.91
CA VAL A 137 11.69 -23.03 3.17
C VAL A 137 11.32 -23.18 4.65
N THR A 138 12.22 -22.87 5.57
CA THR A 138 11.91 -22.95 7.02
C THR A 138 11.33 -21.64 7.55
N GLY A 139 11.59 -20.51 6.87
CA GLY A 139 11.24 -19.18 7.35
C GLY A 139 12.28 -18.57 8.30
N GLU A 140 13.35 -19.29 8.60
CA GLU A 140 14.45 -18.81 9.43
C GLU A 140 15.05 -17.52 8.86
N GLY A 141 15.32 -16.54 9.74
CA GLY A 141 15.92 -15.25 9.39
C GLY A 141 15.04 -14.28 8.58
N VAL A 142 13.91 -14.75 8.03
CA VAL A 142 13.03 -13.94 7.17
C VAL A 142 12.46 -12.73 7.91
N ALA A 143 12.00 -12.89 9.15
CA ALA A 143 11.45 -11.78 9.93
C ALA A 143 12.48 -10.65 10.15
N ALA A 144 13.72 -11.01 10.48
CA ALA A 144 14.81 -10.06 10.66
C ALA A 144 15.15 -9.33 9.34
N LEU A 145 15.15 -10.05 8.21
CA LEU A 145 15.35 -9.45 6.89
C LEU A 145 14.25 -8.44 6.55
N LEU A 146 12.98 -8.75 6.80
CA LEU A 146 11.87 -7.83 6.49
C LEU A 146 11.93 -6.56 7.35
N GLU A 147 12.32 -6.67 8.62
CA GLU A 147 12.59 -5.50 9.47
C GLU A 147 13.76 -4.66 8.96
N ALA A 148 14.83 -5.31 8.47
CA ALA A 148 15.97 -4.63 7.87
C ALA A 148 15.59 -3.87 6.59
N MET A 149 14.69 -4.43 5.77
CA MET A 149 14.13 -3.76 4.58
C MET A 149 13.29 -2.55 4.97
N TRP A 150 12.55 -2.62 6.08
CA TRP A 150 11.68 -1.54 6.54
C TRP A 150 12.44 -0.31 7.04
N ARG A 151 13.57 -0.48 7.76
CA ARG A 151 14.35 0.65 8.33
C ARG A 151 14.65 1.79 7.34
N PRO A 152 15.26 1.56 6.16
CA PRO A 152 15.51 2.62 5.20
C PRO A 152 14.23 3.20 4.56
N LEU A 153 13.14 2.43 4.49
CA LEU A 153 11.83 2.94 4.04
C LEU A 153 11.20 3.87 5.08
N ALA A 154 11.30 3.50 6.36
CA ALA A 154 10.81 4.27 7.50
C ALA A 154 11.58 5.59 7.67
N ALA A 155 12.90 5.57 7.50
CA ALA A 155 13.74 6.78 7.56
C ALA A 155 13.37 7.80 6.49
N ARG A 156 12.83 7.35 5.35
CA ARG A 156 12.28 8.22 4.29
C ARG A 156 10.88 8.74 4.60
N THR A 157 10.19 8.17 5.59
CA THR A 157 8.78 8.43 5.91
C THR A 157 8.53 8.93 7.34
N SER A 158 9.56 9.21 8.15
CA SER A 158 9.39 9.64 9.55
C SER A 158 10.10 10.95 9.86
N PRO A 159 9.52 11.77 10.77
CA PRO A 159 9.91 11.60 12.16
C PRO A 159 8.72 11.48 13.11
N LEU A 160 8.78 10.56 14.07
CA LEU A 160 8.30 10.75 15.44
C LEU A 160 9.03 9.73 16.34
N ALA A 161 9.79 10.25 17.30
CA ALA A 161 10.48 9.48 18.34
C ALA A 161 9.47 8.87 19.33
N PRO A 162 9.82 7.75 19.98
CA PRO A 162 8.98 7.17 21.03
C PRO A 162 8.94 8.10 22.26
N VAL A 163 7.74 8.51 22.67
CA VAL A 163 7.51 9.21 23.93
C VAL A 163 7.52 8.18 25.06
N ASN A 164 8.48 8.32 25.97
CA ASN A 164 8.67 7.49 27.15
C ASN A 164 7.63 7.81 28.23
N PRO A 165 6.94 6.85 28.86
CA PRO A 165 6.00 7.13 29.95
C PRO A 165 6.68 6.90 31.30
N ALA A 166 7.14 7.96 31.98
CA ALA A 166 7.36 7.95 33.42
C ALA A 166 7.59 9.36 33.99
N ALA A 167 6.64 9.84 34.82
CA ALA A 167 6.83 10.41 36.16
C ALA A 167 5.57 11.20 36.56
N GLY A 168 5.09 10.97 37.78
CA GLY A 168 3.75 11.33 38.22
C GLY A 168 3.56 12.77 38.67
N SER A 169 2.30 13.21 38.66
CA SER A 169 1.60 13.72 39.84
C SER A 169 0.15 13.99 39.44
N SER A 170 -0.76 13.50 40.28
CA SER A 170 -2.20 13.79 40.31
C SER A 170 -2.51 15.26 40.07
N LEU A 171 -3.41 15.54 39.11
CA LEU A 171 -4.56 16.45 39.19
C LEU A 171 -5.48 16.07 38.00
N LEU A 172 -6.74 15.72 38.30
CA LEU A 172 -7.76 15.35 37.30
C LEU A 172 -7.81 16.38 36.15
N PRO A 173 -7.87 15.98 34.88
CA PRO A 173 -8.06 16.93 33.80
C PRO A 173 -9.53 17.38 33.75
N PRO A 174 -9.78 18.67 33.46
CA PRO A 174 -11.11 19.15 33.13
C PRO A 174 -11.57 18.51 31.81
N THR A 175 -12.88 18.39 31.63
CA THR A 175 -13.54 18.01 30.37
C THR A 175 -12.81 18.56 29.14
N GLY A 176 -12.28 17.67 28.29
CA GLY A 176 -11.75 18.01 26.95
C GLY A 176 -10.26 17.74 26.73
N ALA A 177 -9.91 16.49 26.41
CA ALA A 177 -8.82 16.08 25.50
C ALA A 177 -8.78 14.55 25.50
N LEU A 178 -8.94 13.91 24.33
CA LEU A 178 -8.78 12.47 24.17
C LEU A 178 -7.28 12.14 24.37
N THR A 179 -6.87 11.78 25.59
CA THR A 179 -5.49 11.38 25.93
C THR A 179 -5.19 9.92 25.54
N GLY A 180 -5.66 9.50 24.37
CA GLY A 180 -5.33 8.24 23.68
C GLY A 180 -4.98 8.55 22.23
N SER A 181 -4.20 7.70 21.56
CA SER A 181 -3.74 7.97 20.19
C SER A 181 -4.89 7.85 19.18
N SER A 182 -5.64 8.93 18.98
CA SER A 182 -6.76 8.96 18.04
C SER A 182 -6.29 8.73 16.61
N SER A 183 -6.89 7.73 15.96
CA SER A 183 -6.48 7.21 14.66
C SER A 183 -7.63 7.28 13.66
N GLY A 184 -7.40 8.01 12.57
CA GLY A 184 -8.30 8.08 11.43
C GLY A 184 -8.14 6.88 10.50
N ILE A 185 -9.23 6.30 10.02
CA ILE A 185 -9.24 5.21 9.04
C ILE A 185 -9.90 5.73 7.76
N LEU A 186 -9.11 6.06 6.75
CA LEU A 186 -9.59 6.48 5.44
C LEU A 186 -9.68 5.25 4.52
N GLY A 187 -10.85 4.60 4.53
CA GLY A 187 -11.14 3.43 3.70
C GLY A 187 -11.65 3.80 2.31
N GLY A 188 -11.28 3.04 1.28
CA GLY A 188 -11.79 3.29 -0.07
C GLY A 188 -11.21 2.37 -1.12
N THR A 189 -11.84 2.32 -2.30
CA THR A 189 -11.30 1.53 -3.43
C THR A 189 -10.02 2.15 -3.99
N PHE A 190 -9.93 3.49 -4.07
CA PHE A 190 -8.77 4.23 -4.56
C PHE A 190 -8.26 3.78 -5.94
N ASP A 191 -9.10 3.90 -6.96
CA ASP A 191 -8.83 3.44 -8.34
C ASP A 191 -8.86 4.59 -9.36
N PRO A 192 -7.99 5.63 -9.27
CA PRO A 192 -6.92 5.83 -8.29
C PRO A 192 -7.35 6.67 -7.07
N ILE A 193 -6.50 6.75 -6.04
CA ILE A 193 -6.56 7.81 -5.02
C ILE A 193 -6.31 9.18 -5.67
N HIS A 194 -6.95 10.24 -5.17
CA HIS A 194 -6.95 11.57 -5.78
C HIS A 194 -7.14 12.67 -4.73
N CYS A 195 -7.01 13.95 -5.13
CA CYS A 195 -7.05 15.09 -4.21
C CYS A 195 -8.31 15.10 -3.32
N GLY A 196 -9.49 14.83 -3.88
CA GLY A 196 -10.72 14.74 -3.07
C GLY A 196 -10.67 13.73 -1.92
N HIS A 197 -9.99 12.58 -2.07
CA HIS A 197 -9.82 11.62 -0.97
C HIS A 197 -8.85 12.15 0.09
N VAL A 198 -7.77 12.80 -0.36
CA VAL A 198 -6.77 13.39 0.53
C VAL A 198 -7.40 14.53 1.34
N ASP A 199 -8.23 15.36 0.72
CA ASP A 199 -8.93 16.46 1.39
C ASP A 199 -9.85 15.96 2.50
N LEU A 200 -10.56 14.84 2.29
CA LEU A 200 -11.36 14.18 3.33
C LEU A 200 -10.50 13.82 4.55
N GLY A 201 -9.38 13.14 4.32
CA GLY A 201 -8.48 12.72 5.39
C GLY A 201 -7.85 13.92 6.12
N VAL A 202 -7.44 14.96 5.40
CA VAL A 202 -6.84 16.18 5.97
C VAL A 202 -7.86 16.95 6.80
N ALA A 203 -9.09 17.10 6.28
CA ALA A 203 -10.18 17.74 6.99
C ALA A 203 -10.48 17.02 8.31
N ALA A 204 -10.61 15.70 8.28
CA ALA A 204 -10.86 14.91 9.47
C ALA A 204 -9.69 14.94 10.46
N GLN A 205 -8.45 14.80 9.99
CA GLN A 205 -7.26 14.88 10.84
C GLN A 205 -7.20 16.20 11.60
N ARG A 206 -7.41 17.31 10.89
CA ARG A 206 -7.38 18.66 11.47
C ARG A 206 -8.55 18.88 12.42
N ALA A 207 -9.76 18.53 11.99
CA ALA A 207 -10.98 18.80 12.74
C ALA A 207 -11.05 17.99 14.04
N LEU A 208 -10.51 16.77 14.07
CA LEU A 208 -10.59 15.86 15.22
C LEU A 208 -9.27 15.72 15.99
N GLY A 209 -8.21 16.42 15.57
CA GLY A 209 -6.88 16.32 16.18
C GLY A 209 -6.28 14.92 16.09
N LEU A 210 -6.50 14.21 14.97
CA LEU A 210 -6.04 12.83 14.81
C LEU A 210 -4.52 12.78 14.72
N THR A 211 -3.92 11.96 15.59
CA THR A 211 -2.46 11.77 15.63
C THR A 211 -1.95 10.92 14.47
N ARG A 212 -2.82 10.06 13.92
CA ARG A 212 -2.52 9.17 12.80
C ARG A 212 -3.69 9.07 11.83
N VAL A 213 -3.40 8.88 10.54
CA VAL A 213 -4.38 8.52 9.51
C VAL A 213 -3.89 7.28 8.75
N LEU A 214 -4.62 6.18 8.87
CA LEU A 214 -4.43 4.96 8.11
C LEU A 214 -5.30 4.98 6.86
N VAL A 215 -4.67 4.98 5.69
CA VAL A 215 -5.36 4.90 4.41
C VAL A 215 -5.43 3.43 3.98
N VAL A 216 -6.65 2.89 3.89
CA VAL A 216 -6.90 1.45 3.72
C VAL A 216 -7.53 1.18 2.34
N PRO A 217 -6.75 0.81 1.32
CA PRO A 217 -7.29 0.39 0.03
C PRO A 217 -8.04 -0.93 0.15
N ALA A 218 -9.30 -0.93 -0.30
CA ALA A 218 -10.12 -2.13 -0.37
C ALA A 218 -9.51 -3.18 -1.30
N SER A 219 -9.56 -4.46 -0.94
CA SER A 219 -9.18 -5.57 -1.84
C SER A 219 -10.19 -5.69 -2.99
N ALA A 220 -11.42 -6.08 -2.67
CA ALA A 220 -12.52 -6.17 -3.63
C ALA A 220 -13.80 -5.56 -3.02
N PRO A 221 -14.30 -4.41 -3.53
CA PRO A 221 -15.49 -3.78 -2.99
C PRO A 221 -16.75 -4.66 -3.25
N PRO A 222 -17.63 -4.88 -2.24
CA PRO A 222 -18.80 -5.78 -2.37
C PRO A 222 -19.86 -5.33 -3.37
N HIS A 223 -19.98 -4.01 -3.59
CA HIS A 223 -21.08 -3.39 -4.34
C HIS A 223 -20.59 -2.50 -5.50
N ARG A 224 -19.39 -2.77 -6.02
CA ARG A 224 -18.85 -2.03 -7.17
C ARG A 224 -18.22 -2.99 -8.17
N PHE A 225 -18.17 -2.58 -9.43
CA PHE A 225 -17.39 -3.28 -10.44
C PHE A 225 -15.93 -3.45 -9.97
N PRO A 226 -15.26 -4.55 -10.35
CA PRO A 226 -13.85 -4.74 -10.05
C PRO A 226 -13.03 -3.51 -10.47
N PRO A 227 -12.10 -3.04 -9.62
CA PRO A 227 -11.22 -1.93 -9.95
C PRO A 227 -10.39 -2.22 -11.20
N LEU A 228 -10.08 -1.19 -12.01
CA LEU A 228 -9.22 -1.36 -13.18
C LEU A 228 -7.77 -1.60 -12.79
N ALA A 229 -7.27 -0.90 -11.76
CA ALA A 229 -5.94 -1.16 -11.21
C ALA A 229 -5.97 -2.28 -10.18
N SER A 230 -4.93 -3.12 -10.22
CA SER A 230 -4.72 -4.18 -9.23
C SER A 230 -4.65 -3.62 -7.80
N ALA A 231 -4.98 -4.44 -6.80
CA ALA A 231 -4.87 -4.05 -5.40
C ALA A 231 -3.44 -3.58 -5.02
N PHE A 232 -2.41 -4.13 -5.66
CA PHE A 232 -1.01 -3.71 -5.50
C PHE A 232 -0.77 -2.29 -6.00
N HIS A 233 -1.23 -1.96 -7.22
CA HIS A 233 -1.08 -0.61 -7.75
C HIS A 233 -1.86 0.40 -6.92
N ARG A 234 -3.08 0.05 -6.48
CA ARG A 234 -3.89 0.92 -5.62
C ARG A 234 -3.20 1.16 -4.28
N PHE A 235 -2.63 0.12 -3.65
CA PHE A 235 -1.83 0.29 -2.43
C PHE A 235 -0.58 1.15 -2.67
N ALA A 236 0.15 0.95 -3.77
CA ALA A 236 1.32 1.77 -4.10
C ALA A 236 0.96 3.26 -4.27
N MET A 237 -0.13 3.55 -5.01
CA MET A 237 -0.64 4.92 -5.18
C MET A 237 -1.08 5.53 -3.85
N VAL A 238 -1.74 4.75 -2.98
CA VAL A 238 -2.10 5.18 -1.62
C VAL A 238 -0.85 5.48 -0.77
N ALA A 239 0.17 4.63 -0.81
CA ALA A 239 1.43 4.85 -0.11
C ALA A 239 2.14 6.14 -0.58
N GLN A 240 2.12 6.40 -1.89
CA GLN A 240 2.66 7.64 -2.44
C GLN A 240 1.85 8.88 -2.05
N ALA A 241 0.52 8.77 -1.99
CA ALA A 241 -0.34 9.88 -1.56
C ALA A 241 -0.21 10.20 -0.06
N ALA A 242 0.05 9.18 0.76
CA ALA A 242 0.32 9.31 2.19
C ALA A 242 1.75 9.77 2.50
N ALA A 243 2.71 9.48 1.63
CA ALA A 243 4.10 9.85 1.81
C ALA A 243 4.28 11.38 1.96
N GLY A 244 5.11 11.79 2.93
CA GLY A 244 5.37 13.20 3.21
C GLY A 244 4.28 13.90 4.03
N ARG A 245 3.21 13.21 4.43
CA ARG A 245 2.15 13.75 5.29
C ARG A 245 2.36 13.30 6.75
N PRO A 246 2.53 14.22 7.71
CA PRO A 246 2.72 13.87 9.11
C PRO A 246 1.57 13.01 9.65
N GLY A 247 1.90 11.83 10.17
CA GLY A 247 0.94 10.89 10.75
C GLY A 247 0.19 10.01 9.74
N TRP A 248 0.40 10.16 8.44
CA TRP A 248 -0.32 9.34 7.44
C TRP A 248 0.46 8.08 7.09
N ARG A 249 -0.27 6.96 6.93
CA ARG A 249 0.31 5.67 6.52
C ARG A 249 -0.65 4.91 5.63
N ALA A 250 -0.12 4.25 4.60
CA ALA A 250 -0.88 3.24 3.86
C ALA A 250 -0.94 1.94 4.66
N SER A 251 -2.11 1.31 4.68
CA SER A 251 -2.31 0.03 5.36
C SER A 251 -2.71 -1.04 4.36
N ALA A 252 -1.91 -2.10 4.27
CA ALA A 252 -2.17 -3.25 3.40
C ALA A 252 -3.24 -4.21 3.92
N LEU A 253 -3.85 -3.90 5.06
CA LEU A 253 -4.72 -4.80 5.84
C LEU A 253 -5.71 -5.58 4.95
N GLU A 254 -6.51 -4.86 4.17
CA GLU A 254 -7.53 -5.50 3.32
C GLU A 254 -6.94 -6.18 2.09
N VAL A 255 -5.91 -5.58 1.48
CA VAL A 255 -5.20 -6.15 0.32
C VAL A 255 -4.61 -7.51 0.65
N GLN A 256 -4.10 -7.69 1.86
CA GLN A 256 -3.53 -8.96 2.32
C GLN A 256 -4.59 -9.96 2.74
N ARG A 257 -5.64 -9.50 3.45
CA ARG A 257 -6.79 -10.36 3.77
C ARG A 257 -7.38 -10.97 2.50
N GLY A 258 -7.41 -10.20 1.41
CA GLY A 258 -7.97 -10.63 0.15
C GLY A 258 -9.50 -10.79 0.24
N GLY A 259 -10.10 -11.23 -0.87
CA GLY A 259 -11.55 -11.38 -0.96
C GLY A 259 -12.30 -10.05 -0.84
N THR A 260 -13.58 -10.16 -0.51
CA THR A 260 -14.50 -9.03 -0.40
C THR A 260 -14.20 -8.18 0.84
N SER A 261 -14.15 -6.88 0.64
CA SER A 261 -13.79 -5.87 1.63
C SER A 261 -15.02 -5.35 2.38
N TYR A 262 -15.12 -5.66 3.67
CA TYR A 262 -16.14 -5.12 4.56
C TYR A 262 -15.53 -4.27 5.67
N THR A 263 -16.05 -3.05 5.86
CA THR A 263 -15.61 -2.13 6.92
C THR A 263 -15.68 -2.76 8.31
N SER A 264 -16.73 -3.55 8.59
CA SER A 264 -16.90 -4.23 9.88
C SER A 264 -15.75 -5.17 10.22
N GLN A 265 -15.24 -5.90 9.23
CA GLN A 265 -14.08 -6.78 9.37
C GLN A 265 -12.78 -6.00 9.52
N THR A 266 -12.64 -4.87 8.81
CA THR A 266 -11.49 -3.97 8.94
C THR A 266 -11.39 -3.38 10.34
N LEU A 267 -12.50 -2.87 10.89
CA LEU A 267 -12.54 -2.37 12.27
C LEU A 267 -12.30 -3.49 13.29
N GLN A 268 -12.83 -4.69 13.06
CA GLN A 268 -12.57 -5.85 13.92
C GLN A 268 -11.08 -6.17 14.02
N GLN A 269 -10.37 -6.22 12.89
CA GLN A 269 -8.94 -6.50 12.88
C GLN A 269 -8.13 -5.39 13.57
N LEU A 270 -8.58 -4.14 13.49
CA LEU A 270 -7.97 -3.06 14.26
C LEU A 270 -8.20 -3.25 15.77
N HIS A 271 -9.37 -3.72 16.22
CA HIS A 271 -9.57 -4.09 17.62
C HIS A 271 -8.67 -5.26 18.05
N GLU A 272 -8.46 -6.25 17.19
CA GLU A 272 -7.52 -7.35 17.43
C GLU A 272 -6.07 -6.85 17.55
N PHE A 273 -5.73 -5.72 16.93
CA PHE A 273 -4.46 -5.02 17.11
C PHE A 273 -4.42 -4.09 18.34
N GLY A 274 -5.47 -4.07 19.15
CA GLY A 274 -5.52 -3.37 20.44
C GLY A 274 -6.11 -1.96 20.38
N TYR A 275 -6.66 -1.51 19.24
CA TYR A 275 -7.32 -0.21 19.17
C TYR A 275 -8.71 -0.27 19.82
N ALA A 276 -9.02 0.65 20.73
CA ALA A 276 -10.37 0.74 21.29
C ALA A 276 -11.35 1.44 20.31
N PRO A 277 -12.66 1.13 20.34
CA PRO A 277 -13.66 1.82 19.51
C PRO A 277 -13.64 3.35 19.63
N SER A 278 -13.36 3.87 20.82
CA SER A 278 -13.25 5.31 21.09
C SER A 278 -12.03 5.97 20.45
N GLU A 279 -11.01 5.21 20.06
CA GLU A 279 -9.77 5.71 19.45
C GLU A 279 -9.84 5.73 17.92
N LEU A 280 -10.78 5.00 17.33
CA LEU A 280 -10.92 4.86 15.89
C LEU A 280 -11.93 5.86 15.33
N PHE A 281 -11.57 6.51 14.22
CA PHE A 281 -12.42 7.43 13.47
C PHE A 281 -12.45 7.00 12.00
N PHE A 282 -13.51 6.35 11.55
CA PHE A 282 -13.68 5.97 10.16
C PHE A 282 -14.06 7.18 9.32
N ILE A 283 -13.19 7.57 8.39
CA ILE A 283 -13.29 8.81 7.60
C ILE A 283 -13.95 8.50 6.25
N LEU A 284 -15.01 9.23 5.91
CA LEU A 284 -15.70 9.11 4.64
C LEU A 284 -16.47 10.38 4.26
N GLY A 285 -16.87 10.47 2.99
CA GLY A 285 -17.75 11.54 2.51
C GLY A 285 -19.20 11.35 2.97
N GLY A 286 -19.93 12.46 3.11
CA GLY A 286 -21.35 12.45 3.45
C GLY A 286 -22.22 11.63 2.49
N ASP A 287 -21.89 11.64 1.21
CA ASP A 287 -22.53 10.84 0.16
C ASP A 287 -22.39 9.34 0.39
N ALA A 288 -21.24 8.86 0.85
CA ALA A 288 -21.05 7.44 1.15
C ALA A 288 -21.74 7.00 2.45
N PHE A 289 -21.86 7.91 3.42
CA PHE A 289 -22.48 7.62 4.72
C PHE A 289 -24.00 7.51 4.64
N THR A 290 -24.66 8.07 3.61
CA THR A 290 -26.12 7.95 3.50
C THR A 290 -26.61 6.53 3.35
N ASP A 291 -25.75 5.65 2.82
CA ASP A 291 -26.08 4.26 2.57
C ASP A 291 -25.61 3.35 3.72
N ILE A 292 -25.26 3.91 4.88
CA ILE A 292 -24.70 3.18 6.03
C ILE A 292 -25.59 2.02 6.49
N GLU A 293 -26.92 2.14 6.32
CA GLU A 293 -27.87 1.08 6.71
C GLU A 293 -27.75 -0.17 5.83
N ALA A 294 -27.23 -0.04 4.61
CA ALA A 294 -26.96 -1.15 3.71
C ALA A 294 -25.59 -1.80 3.97
N TRP A 295 -24.77 -1.23 4.86
CA TRP A 295 -23.44 -1.78 5.14
C TRP A 295 -23.55 -3.03 5.99
N ARG A 296 -22.63 -3.97 5.76
CA ARG A 296 -22.58 -5.23 6.51
C ARG A 296 -22.43 -4.96 8.01
N ASP A 297 -23.18 -5.72 8.80
CA ASP A 297 -23.23 -5.67 10.27
C ASP A 297 -23.78 -4.34 10.83
N TYR A 298 -24.54 -3.57 10.03
CA TYR A 298 -25.38 -2.50 10.56
C TYR A 298 -26.51 -3.08 11.43
N PRO A 299 -26.85 -2.48 12.59
CA PRO A 299 -26.28 -1.24 13.15
C PRO A 299 -25.04 -1.44 14.03
N GLN A 300 -24.64 -2.68 14.39
CA GLN A 300 -23.53 -2.96 15.30
C GLN A 300 -22.18 -2.39 14.82
N LEU A 301 -22.03 -2.17 13.52
CA LEU A 301 -20.89 -1.47 12.93
C LEU A 301 -20.63 -0.11 13.59
N LEU A 302 -21.68 0.62 13.97
CA LEU A 302 -21.59 1.95 14.57
C LEU A 302 -21.00 1.94 15.99
N ASP A 303 -20.94 0.77 16.63
CA ASP A 303 -20.34 0.60 17.96
C ASP A 303 -18.84 0.26 17.89
N ARG A 304 -18.29 0.06 16.69
CA ARG A 304 -16.88 -0.34 16.46
C ARG A 304 -15.94 0.84 16.24
N ALA A 305 -16.44 2.01 15.87
CA ALA A 305 -15.63 3.21 15.68
C ALA A 305 -16.50 4.47 15.67
N ASN A 306 -15.87 5.61 15.91
CA ASN A 306 -16.46 6.89 15.54
C ASN A 306 -16.48 7.02 14.01
N PHE A 307 -17.39 7.83 13.47
CA PHE A 307 -17.47 8.13 12.04
C PHE A 307 -17.21 9.60 11.80
N ALA A 308 -16.16 9.91 11.05
CA ALA A 308 -15.81 11.27 10.63
C ALA A 308 -16.41 11.50 9.23
N VAL A 309 -17.60 12.07 9.20
CA VAL A 309 -18.35 12.31 7.96
C VAL A 309 -18.05 13.72 7.48
N VAL A 310 -17.41 13.82 6.32
CA VAL A 310 -16.93 15.08 5.78
C VAL A 310 -17.79 15.51 4.59
N SER A 311 -18.08 16.81 4.48
CA SER A 311 -18.86 17.36 3.36
C SER A 311 -18.20 17.13 2.00
N ARG A 312 -19.01 16.89 0.98
CA ARG A 312 -18.59 16.71 -0.42
C ARG A 312 -19.35 17.69 -1.32
N PRO A 313 -18.73 18.21 -2.40
CA PRO A 313 -19.43 19.01 -3.40
C PRO A 313 -20.70 18.30 -3.88
N GLY A 314 -21.80 19.05 -3.94
CA GLY A 314 -23.11 18.51 -4.32
C GLY A 314 -23.88 17.76 -3.21
N PHE A 315 -23.33 17.67 -1.99
CA PHE A 315 -23.99 17.00 -0.87
C PHE A 315 -24.10 17.90 0.37
N GLN A 316 -25.34 18.13 0.82
CA GLN A 316 -25.62 18.88 2.06
C GLN A 316 -25.57 17.91 3.25
N ILE A 317 -24.52 18.02 4.07
CA ILE A 317 -24.27 17.09 5.17
C ILE A 317 -25.26 17.28 6.33
N GLU A 318 -25.88 18.45 6.41
CA GLU A 318 -26.94 18.81 7.36
C GLU A 318 -28.20 17.95 7.19
N ASP A 319 -28.41 17.38 6.01
CA ASP A 319 -29.56 16.53 5.70
C ASP A 319 -29.42 15.12 6.28
N LEU A 320 -28.24 14.72 6.76
CA LEU A 320 -28.01 13.38 7.30
C LEU A 320 -28.92 13.06 8.48
N SER A 321 -29.16 14.00 9.40
CA SER A 321 -30.05 13.75 10.53
C SER A 321 -31.51 13.52 10.09
N ARG A 322 -31.93 14.12 8.97
CA ARG A 322 -33.26 13.89 8.39
C ARG A 322 -33.34 12.55 7.66
N ARG A 323 -32.26 12.17 6.96
CA ARG A 323 -32.19 10.92 6.19
C ARG A 323 -31.97 9.69 7.07
N LEU A 324 -31.30 9.84 8.21
CA LEU A 324 -30.95 8.78 9.15
C LEU A 324 -31.46 9.14 10.56
N PRO A 325 -32.80 9.21 10.78
CA PRO A 325 -33.37 9.65 12.04
C PRO A 325 -32.98 8.74 13.22
N ALA A 326 -32.75 7.44 12.97
CA ALA A 326 -32.27 6.49 13.96
C ALA A 326 -30.89 6.85 14.53
N LEU A 327 -30.09 7.63 13.80
CA LEU A 327 -28.75 8.04 14.20
C LEU A 327 -28.68 9.45 14.80
N ALA A 328 -29.81 10.17 14.88
CA ALA A 328 -29.83 11.57 15.28
C ALA A 328 -29.16 11.82 16.64
N SER A 329 -29.33 10.92 17.61
CA SER A 329 -28.71 11.01 18.94
C SER A 329 -27.20 10.76 18.95
N ARG A 330 -26.66 10.14 17.90
CA ARG A 330 -25.21 9.87 17.73
C ARG A 330 -24.51 10.94 16.88
N ILE A 331 -25.25 11.80 16.20
CA ILE A 331 -24.69 12.82 15.30
C ILE A 331 -24.26 14.05 16.11
N LEU A 332 -22.98 14.37 16.04
CA LEU A 332 -22.36 15.52 16.67
C LEU A 332 -21.86 16.51 15.62
N ARG A 333 -22.14 17.79 15.85
CA ARG A 333 -21.60 18.88 15.03
C ARG A 333 -20.37 19.46 15.72
N LEU A 334 -19.28 19.53 14.98
CA LEU A 334 -18.09 20.22 15.45
C LEU A 334 -18.31 21.73 15.27
N SER A 335 -18.34 22.46 16.38
CA SER A 335 -18.35 23.93 16.33
C SER A 335 -16.91 24.41 16.17
N SER A 336 -16.67 25.32 15.22
CA SER A 336 -15.36 25.93 15.01
C SER A 336 -15.01 26.88 16.16
N GLY A 337 -14.39 26.35 17.22
CA GLY A 337 -13.58 27.11 18.17
C GLY A 337 -12.12 27.18 17.70
N ALA A 338 -11.28 27.98 18.37
CA ALA A 338 -9.85 28.11 18.07
C ALA A 338 -9.15 26.72 17.92
N PRO A 339 -8.07 26.61 17.11
CA PRO A 339 -7.40 25.33 16.88
C PRO A 339 -7.00 24.66 18.21
N GLY A 340 -7.52 23.46 18.46
CA GLY A 340 -7.30 22.72 19.72
C GLY A 340 -8.45 22.76 20.73
N THR A 341 -9.49 23.58 20.49
CA THR A 341 -10.72 23.63 21.30
C THR A 341 -11.91 23.19 20.47
N LEU A 342 -12.25 21.91 20.55
CA LEU A 342 -13.45 21.33 19.95
C LEU A 342 -14.63 21.51 20.92
N GLY A 343 -15.52 22.45 20.60
CA GLY A 343 -16.85 22.50 21.19
C GLY A 343 -17.79 21.60 20.38
N THR A 344 -18.26 20.50 20.96
CA THR A 344 -19.36 19.72 20.36
C THR A 344 -20.68 20.35 20.78
N SER A 345 -21.49 20.82 19.83
CA SER A 345 -22.89 21.14 20.15
C SER A 345 -23.74 19.90 19.87
N ALA A 346 -24.24 19.28 20.93
CA ALA A 346 -25.20 18.19 20.84
C ALA A 346 -26.61 18.79 20.74
N SER A 347 -27.39 18.39 19.75
CA SER A 347 -28.83 18.65 19.74
C SER A 347 -29.54 17.62 20.64
N GLY A 348 -29.38 17.75 21.96
CA GLY A 348 -30.02 16.87 22.95
C GLY A 348 -29.27 16.78 24.28
N SER A 349 -30.02 16.69 25.39
CA SER A 349 -29.54 16.79 26.79
C SER A 349 -28.81 15.55 27.35
N ALA A 350 -28.40 14.61 26.50
CA ALA A 350 -27.66 13.42 26.92
C ALA A 350 -26.37 13.30 26.12
N HIS A 351 -25.22 13.25 26.80
CA HIS A 351 -23.96 12.91 26.15
C HIS A 351 -24.04 11.46 25.63
N PRO A 352 -23.79 11.22 24.33
CA PRO A 352 -23.84 9.88 23.78
C PRO A 352 -22.83 8.96 24.49
N THR A 353 -23.32 7.83 24.99
CA THR A 353 -22.49 6.78 25.60
C THR A 353 -22.01 5.83 24.50
N GLY A 354 -20.83 6.10 23.92
CA GLY A 354 -20.22 5.26 22.89
C GLY A 354 -19.78 6.04 21.65
N PRO A 355 -19.35 5.33 20.58
CA PRO A 355 -18.87 5.98 19.38
C PRO A 355 -19.93 6.82 18.67
N CYS A 356 -19.50 7.96 18.13
CA CYS A 356 -20.35 9.00 17.56
C CYS A 356 -20.08 9.24 16.08
N VAL A 357 -21.02 9.94 15.44
CA VAL A 357 -20.91 10.40 14.05
C VAL A 357 -20.61 11.90 14.07
N PHE A 358 -19.40 12.30 13.67
CA PHE A 358 -18.95 13.68 13.62
C PHE A 358 -19.14 14.26 12.23
N LEU A 359 -19.93 15.33 12.13
CA LEU A 359 -20.10 16.08 10.88
C LEU A 359 -19.00 17.14 10.77
N ILE A 360 -18.26 17.10 9.66
CA ILE A 360 -17.12 17.98 9.39
C ILE A 360 -17.39 18.76 8.09
N HIS A 361 -17.49 20.08 8.22
CA HIS A 361 -17.57 20.97 7.07
C HIS A 361 -16.17 21.30 6.56
N ALA A 362 -15.88 20.90 5.33
CA ALA A 362 -14.64 21.19 4.65
C ALA A 362 -14.86 21.32 3.13
N GLN A 363 -14.07 22.20 2.50
CA GLN A 363 -13.98 22.24 1.05
C GLN A 363 -13.08 21.08 0.59
N THR A 364 -13.63 20.21 -0.27
CA THR A 364 -12.88 19.12 -0.91
C THR A 364 -12.94 19.28 -2.41
N ALA A 365 -11.87 18.90 -3.11
CA ALA A 365 -11.84 18.93 -4.56
C ALA A 365 -13.00 18.14 -5.20
N ASP A 366 -13.64 18.75 -6.20
CA ASP A 366 -14.65 18.11 -7.04
C ASP A 366 -13.98 17.24 -8.10
N VAL A 367 -13.57 16.06 -7.66
CA VAL A 367 -12.89 15.06 -8.47
C VAL A 367 -13.38 13.68 -8.07
N SER A 368 -13.46 12.78 -9.05
CA SER A 368 -13.78 11.37 -8.87
C SER A 368 -12.76 10.49 -9.59
N SER A 369 -12.51 9.30 -9.05
CA SER A 369 -11.68 8.29 -9.70
C SER A 369 -12.22 7.93 -11.10
N THR A 370 -13.54 7.86 -11.28
CA THR A 370 -14.17 7.59 -12.57
C THR A 370 -13.81 8.66 -13.61
N ALA A 371 -13.89 9.94 -13.25
CA ALA A 371 -13.50 11.02 -14.15
C ALA A 371 -12.01 10.97 -14.52
N ILE A 372 -11.13 10.67 -13.55
CA ILE A 372 -9.69 10.51 -13.81
C ILE A 372 -9.42 9.36 -14.79
N ARG A 373 -10.04 8.18 -14.58
CA ARG A 373 -9.89 7.04 -15.50
C ARG A 373 -10.38 7.37 -16.91
N GLN A 374 -11.52 8.04 -17.03
CA GLN A 374 -12.07 8.48 -18.33
C GLN A 374 -11.20 9.51 -19.04
N ARG A 375 -10.61 10.47 -18.31
CA ARG A 375 -9.64 11.42 -18.88
C ARG A 375 -8.41 10.68 -19.40
N ARG A 376 -7.87 9.78 -18.58
CA ARG A 376 -6.68 9.02 -18.96
C ARG A 376 -6.91 8.12 -20.17
N ALA A 377 -8.07 7.48 -20.25
CA ALA A 377 -8.49 6.65 -21.38
C ALA A 377 -8.57 7.45 -22.71
N ARG A 378 -8.84 8.76 -22.62
CA ARG A 378 -8.87 9.70 -23.76
C ARG A 378 -7.54 10.40 -24.04
N GLY A 379 -6.49 10.08 -23.28
CA GLY A 379 -5.20 10.77 -23.40
C GLY A 379 -5.19 12.20 -22.83
N GLU A 380 -6.24 12.61 -22.12
CA GLU A 380 -6.33 13.92 -21.49
C GLU A 380 -5.44 14.00 -20.23
N PRO A 381 -4.89 15.18 -19.91
CA PRO A 381 -4.07 15.36 -18.73
C PRO A 381 -4.88 15.15 -17.44
N ILE A 382 -4.23 14.54 -16.44
CA ILE A 382 -4.78 14.29 -15.10
C ILE A 382 -4.02 15.07 -14.01
N THR A 383 -3.14 15.99 -14.43
CA THR A 383 -2.30 16.81 -13.58
C THR A 383 -3.14 17.68 -12.65
N GLY A 384 -2.73 17.77 -11.38
CA GLY A 384 -3.43 18.53 -10.34
C GLY A 384 -4.67 17.85 -9.75
N LEU A 385 -5.14 16.74 -10.33
CA LEU A 385 -6.26 15.95 -9.81
C LEU A 385 -5.84 14.95 -8.72
N LEU A 386 -4.54 14.68 -8.62
CA LEU A 386 -3.92 13.71 -7.74
C LEU A 386 -2.49 14.17 -7.37
N ALA A 387 -1.89 13.54 -6.36
CA ALA A 387 -0.52 13.86 -5.97
C ALA A 387 0.48 13.55 -7.11
N PRO A 388 1.52 14.38 -7.34
CA PRO A 388 2.46 14.18 -8.46
C PRO A 388 3.10 12.78 -8.50
N ALA A 389 3.43 12.21 -7.34
CA ALA A 389 3.99 10.85 -7.26
C ALA A 389 3.00 9.76 -7.73
N VAL A 390 1.69 9.96 -7.50
CA VAL A 390 0.64 9.06 -7.98
C VAL A 390 0.46 9.19 -9.48
N GLU A 391 0.57 10.41 -10.03
CA GLU A 391 0.49 10.67 -11.47
C GLU A 391 1.63 9.96 -12.18
N GLN A 392 2.84 10.17 -11.67
CA GLN A 392 4.03 9.50 -12.14
C GLN A 392 3.88 7.98 -12.09
N HIS A 393 3.29 7.40 -11.03
CA HIS A 393 3.03 5.96 -10.95
C HIS A 393 2.05 5.47 -12.02
N ILE A 394 0.95 6.19 -12.24
CA ILE A 394 -0.04 5.89 -13.28
C ILE A 394 0.61 5.92 -14.67
N GLU A 395 1.42 6.94 -14.94
CA GLU A 395 2.14 7.08 -16.21
C GLU A 395 3.16 5.97 -16.44
N GLN A 396 3.98 5.70 -15.42
CA GLN A 396 5.05 4.70 -15.49
C GLN A 396 4.55 3.29 -15.73
N HIS A 397 3.35 2.97 -15.23
CA HIS A 397 2.76 1.62 -15.35
C HIS A 397 1.66 1.55 -16.42
N GLY A 398 1.47 2.61 -17.21
CA GLY A 398 0.48 2.64 -18.29
C GLY A 398 -0.96 2.46 -17.82
N LEU A 399 -1.27 2.79 -16.55
CA LEU A 399 -2.58 2.52 -15.97
C LEU A 399 -3.68 3.38 -16.63
N TYR A 400 -4.86 2.79 -16.76
CA TYR A 400 -6.09 3.42 -17.27
C TYR A 400 -6.01 3.96 -18.71
N ARG A 401 -5.05 3.51 -19.51
CA ARG A 401 -5.04 3.77 -20.95
C ARG A 401 -6.03 2.82 -21.63
N SER A 402 -6.71 3.29 -22.67
CA SER A 402 -7.44 2.42 -23.58
C SER A 402 -6.42 1.64 -24.41
N GLU A 403 -6.52 0.32 -24.45
CA GLU A 403 -5.82 -0.45 -25.49
C GLU A 403 -6.50 -0.16 -26.82
N THR A 404 -5.99 0.79 -27.60
CA THR A 404 -6.23 0.80 -29.04
C THR A 404 -5.21 -0.14 -29.69
N PRO A 405 -5.66 -1.17 -30.46
CA PRO A 405 -4.78 -2.15 -31.04
C PRO A 405 -4.07 -1.60 -32.28
N ASP A 406 -2.86 -1.06 -32.13
CA ASP A 406 -1.98 -0.74 -33.28
C ASP A 406 -1.08 -1.90 -33.71
N HIS A 407 -1.33 -3.13 -33.23
CA HIS A 407 -0.58 -4.33 -33.63
C HIS A 407 -1.48 -5.51 -34.02
N VAL A 408 -2.59 -5.24 -34.71
CA VAL A 408 -3.30 -6.26 -35.50
C VAL A 408 -3.23 -5.86 -36.98
N ASN A 409 -2.02 -5.70 -37.51
CA ASN A 409 -1.83 -5.65 -38.96
C ASN A 409 -0.42 -6.10 -39.35
N GLU A 410 -0.05 -7.32 -38.97
CA GLU A 410 1.02 -8.09 -39.63
C GLU A 410 0.98 -9.54 -39.15
N MET A 411 -0.11 -10.24 -39.45
CA MET A 411 -0.09 -11.69 -39.46
C MET A 411 -0.82 -12.12 -40.73
N GLN A 412 -0.03 -12.24 -41.81
CA GLN A 412 -0.51 -12.90 -43.01
C GLN A 412 -1.02 -14.30 -42.63
N PRO A 413 -2.20 -14.72 -43.10
CA PRO A 413 -2.69 -16.05 -42.82
C PRO A 413 -1.76 -17.07 -43.47
N ILE A 414 -1.15 -17.92 -42.65
CA ILE A 414 -0.48 -19.14 -43.10
C ILE A 414 -1.56 -20.02 -43.76
N PRO A 415 -1.41 -20.47 -45.01
CA PRO A 415 -2.39 -21.33 -45.65
C PRO A 415 -2.49 -22.65 -44.87
N SER A 416 -3.71 -23.02 -44.48
CA SER A 416 -3.99 -24.29 -43.81
C SER A 416 -3.62 -25.47 -44.71
N SER A 417 -2.73 -26.33 -44.21
CA SER A 417 -2.45 -27.64 -44.79
C SER A 417 -3.63 -28.60 -44.54
N ALA A 418 -4.68 -28.48 -45.35
CA ALA A 418 -5.78 -29.44 -45.40
C ALA A 418 -6.52 -29.30 -46.73
N ASP A 419 -5.82 -29.51 -47.85
CA ASP A 419 -6.43 -30.04 -49.07
C ASP A 419 -5.33 -30.37 -50.08
N ARG A 420 -5.01 -31.66 -50.21
CA ARG A 420 -4.45 -32.29 -51.41
C ARG A 420 -4.29 -33.79 -51.16
N LEU A 421 -5.34 -34.55 -51.47
CA LEU A 421 -5.23 -35.94 -51.88
C LEU A 421 -6.30 -36.23 -52.95
N HIS A 422 -5.86 -36.24 -54.20
CA HIS A 422 -6.35 -36.97 -55.38
C HIS A 422 -5.49 -36.45 -56.54
N GLY A 423 -4.76 -37.19 -57.35
CA GLY A 423 -4.60 -38.61 -57.62
C GLY A 423 -3.96 -38.71 -59.03
N GLN A 424 -3.41 -39.87 -59.38
CA GLN A 424 -3.05 -40.31 -60.74
C GLN A 424 -1.79 -39.72 -61.40
N SER A 425 -0.68 -40.47 -61.34
CA SER A 425 -0.18 -41.36 -62.42
C SER A 425 1.30 -41.66 -62.20
#